data_AF-A0A7L0IVU1-F1
#
_entry.id   AF-A0A7L0IVU1-F1
#
_cell.length_a   1.000
_cell.length_b   1.000
_cell.length_c   1.000
_cell.angle_alpha   90.00
_cell.angle_beta   90.00
_cell.angle_gamma   90.00
#
_symmetry.space_group_name_H-M   'P 1'
#
loop_
_entity.id
_entity.type
_entity.pdbx_description
1 polymer ?
#
loop_
_entity_poly.entity_id
_entity_poly.type
_entity_poly.pdbx_seq_one_letter_code
_entity_poly.pdbx_strand_id
1 'polypeptide(L)'
;MPVKNRYNLVDDGCDSRVPLHNEEAFQHGIHFQAKYIGSLDVPRPNSRVEIVAAMRRIRYEFKAKNIKKKKVSIIVSVDGVKVILRKKQKRKEWTWDESKMVVMHDPVYRIFYVSHDSQDLKIFSYIARDGANNSFRCNVFKSKKKSQAMRVVRTVGQAFEVCHKLSLQHALHNADGQADGASDKSAEEQLLEGDSGFPWGAGRPPTPRHGRGGVLWGNGGRPGDWSMCSAAAGVPLLRVTVSWLDLEALSWRPHCRPPLLAPCSQQLLSPSSPCSSASITPLASQHCLQLLQQQLLQQQQQTQVAVAQVQLLKDQLAAETAARIEAQARVRQLLLTNRDLLQHVSLLVRQLTVLEAR
;
A
#
# COMPACT_ATOMS: atom_id res chain seq x y z
N MET A 1 -37.63 -7.64 2.30
CA MET A 1 -36.72 -7.65 3.46
C MET A 1 -35.40 -6.98 3.08
N PRO A 2 -35.06 -5.78 3.57
CA PRO A 2 -33.79 -5.13 3.25
C PRO A 2 -32.63 -5.69 4.08
N VAL A 3 -31.61 -6.24 3.40
CA VAL A 3 -30.41 -6.79 4.04
C VAL A 3 -29.53 -5.65 4.55
N LYS A 4 -29.51 -5.41 5.87
CA LYS A 4 -28.63 -4.41 6.48
C LYS A 4 -27.18 -4.91 6.47
N ASN A 5 -26.36 -4.37 5.57
CA ASN A 5 -24.90 -4.49 5.59
C ASN A 5 -24.33 -3.79 6.84
N ARG A 6 -24.43 -4.44 8.00
CA ARG A 6 -23.89 -3.94 9.27
C ARG A 6 -22.38 -4.15 9.34
N TYR A 7 -21.64 -3.27 8.69
CA TYR A 7 -20.49 -2.71 9.39
C TYR A 7 -21.05 -2.07 10.67
N ASN A 8 -20.93 -2.78 11.80
CA ASN A 8 -21.22 -2.21 13.12
C ASN A 8 -20.10 -1.20 13.44
N LEU A 9 -20.23 -0.03 12.82
CA LEU A 9 -19.61 1.20 13.28
C LEU A 9 -20.01 1.32 14.76
N VAL A 10 -19.02 1.18 15.65
CA VAL A 10 -19.28 1.30 17.09
C VAL A 10 -19.70 2.74 17.31
N ASP A 11 -20.79 2.98 18.03
CA ASP A 11 -21.30 4.33 18.23
C ASP A 11 -20.26 5.17 19.01
N ASP A 12 -19.51 5.96 18.25
CA ASP A 12 -18.43 6.82 18.71
C ASP A 12 -18.96 8.25 18.99
N GLY A 13 -20.27 8.41 19.20
CA GLY A 13 -21.01 9.67 19.39
C GLY A 13 -20.56 10.58 20.54
N CYS A 14 -19.48 10.25 21.23
CA CYS A 14 -18.81 11.08 22.24
C CYS A 14 -17.46 11.67 21.75
N ASP A 15 -16.97 11.30 20.56
CA ASP A 15 -15.61 11.61 20.08
C ASP A 15 -15.57 12.31 18.70
N SER A 16 -16.69 12.86 18.21
CA SER A 16 -16.77 13.63 16.94
C SER A 16 -16.06 15.00 16.97
N ARG A 17 -15.15 15.22 17.93
CA ARG A 17 -14.45 16.48 18.21
C ARG A 17 -12.92 16.33 18.25
N VAL A 18 -12.37 15.27 17.65
CA VAL A 18 -10.92 15.17 17.44
C VAL A 18 -10.54 16.12 16.30
N PRO A 19 -9.58 17.06 16.50
CA PRO A 19 -9.12 17.92 15.41
C PRO A 19 -8.59 17.10 14.23
N LEU A 20 -8.93 17.52 13.02
CA LEU A 20 -8.14 17.17 11.83
C LEU A 20 -6.74 17.75 12.06
N HIS A 21 -5.73 16.88 12.09
CA HIS A 21 -4.34 17.33 12.17
C HIS A 21 -3.93 17.87 10.79
N ASN A 22 -3.34 19.08 10.76
CA ASN A 22 -2.89 19.67 9.50
C ASN A 22 -1.80 18.80 8.84
N GLU A 23 -1.68 18.84 7.52
CA GLU A 23 -0.77 17.96 6.77
C GLU A 23 0.70 18.13 7.21
N GLU A 24 1.11 19.38 7.44
CA GLU A 24 2.40 19.79 8.04
C GLU A 24 2.71 19.09 9.37
N ALA A 25 1.68 18.75 10.16
CA ALA A 25 1.87 18.06 11.45
C ALA A 25 2.33 16.61 11.27
N PHE A 26 2.04 15.98 10.13
CA PHE A 26 2.55 14.65 9.78
C PHE A 26 3.98 14.69 9.22
N GLN A 27 4.45 15.83 8.71
CA GLN A 27 5.86 16.03 8.37
C GLN A 27 6.72 16.19 9.64
N HIS A 28 6.27 17.00 10.60
CA HIS A 28 6.95 17.18 11.89
C HIS A 28 6.81 15.98 12.84
N GLY A 29 5.74 15.19 12.69
CA GLY A 29 5.48 13.99 13.47
C GLY A 29 4.63 14.24 14.73
N ILE A 30 3.57 13.46 14.90
CA ILE A 30 2.60 13.64 16.00
C ILE A 30 2.96 12.72 17.17
N HIS A 31 3.37 13.31 18.29
CA HIS A 31 3.91 12.57 19.44
C HIS A 31 2.84 12.15 20.47
N PHE A 32 2.79 10.85 20.78
CA PHE A 32 1.89 10.26 21.79
C PHE A 32 2.65 9.47 22.85
N GLN A 33 2.23 9.59 24.11
CA GLN A 33 2.90 8.94 25.27
C GLN A 33 2.14 7.70 25.73
N ALA A 34 2.70 6.50 25.55
CA ALA A 34 2.04 5.24 25.85
C ALA A 34 2.88 4.30 26.73
N LYS A 35 2.28 3.20 27.20
CA LYS A 35 2.97 2.04 27.77
C LYS A 35 2.92 0.88 26.78
N TYR A 36 4.04 0.51 26.20
CA TYR A 36 4.16 -0.68 25.36
C TYR A 36 3.97 -1.94 26.22
N ILE A 37 3.11 -2.86 25.76
CA ILE A 37 2.84 -4.13 26.42
C ILE A 37 3.80 -5.19 25.91
N GLY A 38 3.85 -5.34 24.58
CA GLY A 38 4.59 -6.37 23.88
C GLY A 38 4.11 -6.49 22.42
N SER A 39 4.80 -7.33 21.68
CA SER A 39 4.47 -7.75 20.33
C SER A 39 4.34 -9.26 20.27
N LEU A 40 3.60 -9.75 19.29
CA LEU A 40 3.59 -11.16 18.90
C LEU A 40 3.31 -11.24 17.41
N ASP A 41 3.95 -12.19 16.74
CA ASP A 41 3.70 -12.46 15.34
C ASP A 41 2.45 -13.33 15.22
N VAL A 42 1.55 -12.93 14.32
CA VAL A 42 0.22 -13.51 14.15
C VAL A 42 0.04 -13.96 12.69
N PRO A 43 -0.84 -14.95 12.41
CA PRO A 43 -1.32 -15.18 11.06
C PRO A 43 -2.01 -13.92 10.52
N ARG A 44 -2.11 -13.80 9.19
CA ARG A 44 -2.83 -12.71 8.52
C ARG A 44 -4.27 -12.62 9.08
N PRO A 45 -4.65 -11.51 9.75
CA PRO A 45 -5.97 -11.41 10.36
C PRO A 45 -7.02 -11.10 9.29
N ASN A 46 -8.07 -11.91 9.23
CA ASN A 46 -9.18 -11.78 8.31
C ASN A 46 -10.40 -11.09 8.96
N SER A 47 -10.52 -11.11 10.29
CA SER A 47 -11.64 -10.48 11.01
C SER A 47 -11.20 -9.60 12.20
N ARG A 48 -12.06 -8.64 12.56
CA ARG A 48 -11.91 -7.83 13.79
C ARG A 48 -11.88 -8.70 15.05
N VAL A 49 -12.51 -9.87 15.03
CA VAL A 49 -12.56 -10.80 16.16
C VAL A 49 -11.18 -11.40 16.41
N GLU A 50 -10.48 -11.86 15.36
CA GLU A 50 -9.09 -12.34 15.45
C GLU A 50 -8.15 -11.25 15.97
N ILE A 51 -8.29 -10.01 15.49
CA ILE A 51 -7.46 -8.89 15.93
C ILE A 51 -7.65 -8.65 17.45
N VAL A 52 -8.89 -8.58 17.92
CA VAL A 52 -9.19 -8.41 19.35
C VAL A 52 -8.73 -9.62 20.17
N ALA A 53 -8.85 -10.84 19.65
CA ALA A 53 -8.34 -12.05 20.30
C ALA A 53 -6.80 -12.03 20.44
N ALA A 54 -6.08 -11.64 19.39
CA ALA A 54 -4.62 -11.46 19.41
C ALA A 54 -4.18 -10.38 20.40
N MET A 55 -4.84 -9.21 20.40
CA MET A 55 -4.59 -8.14 21.38
C MET A 55 -4.76 -8.64 22.82
N ARG A 56 -5.80 -9.45 23.08
CA ARG A 56 -6.08 -10.03 24.40
C ARG A 56 -5.07 -11.11 24.78
N ARG A 57 -4.68 -12.00 23.85
CA ARG A 57 -3.61 -12.99 24.04
C ARG A 57 -2.31 -12.31 24.48
N ILE A 58 -1.82 -11.34 23.70
CA ILE A 58 -0.60 -10.57 24.02
C ILE A 58 -0.72 -9.89 25.39
N ARG A 59 -1.88 -9.26 25.67
CA ARG A 59 -2.14 -8.60 26.95
C ARG A 59 -2.07 -9.53 28.15
N TYR A 60 -2.58 -10.76 28.03
CA TYR A 60 -2.60 -11.74 29.12
C TYR A 60 -1.28 -12.50 29.24
N GLU A 61 -0.65 -12.87 28.13
CA GLU A 61 0.62 -13.58 28.12
C GLU A 61 1.74 -12.75 28.76
N PHE A 62 1.87 -11.47 28.39
CA PHE A 62 2.84 -10.56 29.01
C PHE A 62 2.48 -10.21 30.47
N LYS A 63 1.21 -10.33 30.87
CA LYS A 63 0.78 -10.21 32.29
C LYS A 63 1.22 -11.45 33.08
N ALA A 64 0.98 -12.66 32.57
CA ALA A 64 1.34 -13.92 33.20
C ALA A 64 2.87 -14.08 33.34
N LYS A 65 3.62 -13.71 32.29
CA LYS A 65 5.09 -13.64 32.31
C LYS A 65 5.66 -12.49 33.18
N ASN A 66 4.81 -11.75 33.90
CA ASN A 66 5.16 -10.61 34.76
C ASN A 66 6.02 -9.50 34.10
N ILE A 67 5.95 -9.37 32.77
CA ILE A 67 6.79 -8.44 32.00
C ILE A 67 6.31 -6.99 32.22
N LYS A 68 7.17 -6.17 32.82
CA LYS A 68 6.85 -4.77 33.15
C LYS A 68 6.78 -3.91 31.88
N LYS A 69 5.60 -3.32 31.66
CA LYS A 69 5.25 -2.51 30.48
C LYS A 69 6.19 -1.30 30.31
N LYS A 70 6.87 -1.22 29.18
CA LYS A 70 7.88 -0.19 28.86
C LYS A 70 7.20 1.17 28.58
N LYS A 71 7.72 2.28 29.12
CA LYS A 71 7.24 3.63 28.77
C LYS A 71 7.79 4.03 27.41
N VAL A 72 6.94 4.39 26.46
CA VAL A 72 7.32 4.74 25.08
C VAL A 72 6.72 6.07 24.64
N SER A 73 7.39 6.71 23.68
CA SER A 73 6.81 7.73 22.82
C SER A 73 6.56 7.08 21.47
N ILE A 74 5.34 7.23 20.96
CA ILE A 74 4.99 6.87 19.59
C ILE A 74 5.00 8.17 18.81
N ILE A 75 5.61 8.18 17.63
CA ILE A 75 5.59 9.30 16.68
C ILE A 75 4.89 8.78 15.44
N VAL A 76 3.88 9.51 14.95
CA VAL A 76 3.15 9.19 13.72
C VAL A 76 3.49 10.28 12.70
N SER A 77 4.14 9.90 11.60
CA SER A 77 4.55 10.80 10.51
C SER A 77 4.17 10.24 9.14
N VAL A 78 4.47 10.99 8.07
CA VAL A 78 4.33 10.51 6.68
C VAL A 78 5.26 9.34 6.34
N ASP A 79 6.41 9.24 7.01
CA ASP A 79 7.38 8.14 6.87
C ASP A 79 6.85 6.86 7.54
N GLY A 80 6.43 6.95 8.80
CA GLY A 80 5.95 5.77 9.53
C GLY A 80 5.50 6.01 10.97
N VAL A 81 5.37 4.88 11.68
CA VAL A 81 5.16 4.85 13.13
C VAL A 81 6.48 4.48 13.81
N LYS A 82 7.13 5.48 14.42
CA LYS A 82 8.40 5.35 15.14
C LYS A 82 8.11 5.24 16.65
N VAL A 83 8.48 4.11 17.25
CA VAL A 83 8.27 3.86 18.69
C VAL A 83 9.60 3.97 19.42
N ILE A 84 9.75 4.98 20.29
CA ILE A 84 10.99 5.30 21.00
C ILE A 84 10.83 5.05 22.50
N LEU A 85 11.81 4.41 23.12
CA LEU A 85 11.83 4.10 24.54
C LEU A 85 12.11 5.34 25.40
N ARG A 86 11.19 5.70 26.31
CA ARG A 86 11.39 6.86 27.20
C ARG A 86 12.19 6.47 28.45
N LYS A 87 13.50 6.27 28.27
CA LYS A 87 14.50 6.14 29.35
C LYS A 87 14.45 7.41 30.21
N LYS A 88 14.37 7.29 31.54
CA LYS A 88 14.62 8.43 32.43
C LYS A 88 16.12 8.70 32.35
N GLN A 89 16.55 9.92 32.02
CA GLN A 89 17.99 10.26 31.96
C GLN A 89 18.66 9.86 33.29
N LYS A 90 19.69 9.01 33.20
CA LYS A 90 20.64 8.79 34.27
C LYS A 90 21.80 9.75 33.99
N ARG A 91 22.15 10.60 34.95
CA ARG A 91 22.99 11.80 34.80
C ARG A 91 24.47 11.47 34.53
N LYS A 92 24.80 10.90 33.35
CA LYS A 92 26.13 10.78 32.70
C LYS A 92 26.01 9.90 31.44
N GLU A 93 25.54 10.46 30.32
CA GLU A 93 25.81 10.04 28.93
C GLU A 93 25.14 11.10 28.02
N TRP A 94 25.91 11.78 27.15
CA TRP A 94 25.42 12.93 26.34
C TRP A 94 25.18 12.59 24.86
N THR A 95 25.49 11.37 24.43
CA THR A 95 25.28 10.88 23.06
C THR A 95 23.79 10.54 22.84
N TRP A 96 23.08 11.46 22.18
CA TRP A 96 21.67 11.30 21.79
C TRP A 96 21.52 10.37 20.57
N ASP A 97 22.03 9.14 20.65
CA ASP A 97 21.84 8.12 19.62
C ASP A 97 20.36 7.69 19.59
N GLU A 98 19.55 8.34 18.74
CA GLU A 98 18.14 7.98 18.57
C GLU A 98 17.98 6.48 18.28
N SER A 99 18.85 5.93 17.44
CA SER A 99 18.89 4.53 17.03
C SER A 99 19.04 3.56 18.21
N LYS A 100 19.74 3.95 19.30
CA LYS A 100 19.85 3.14 20.54
C LYS A 100 18.56 3.18 21.38
N MET A 101 17.59 4.03 21.02
CA MET A 101 16.33 4.22 21.75
C MET A 101 15.08 3.83 20.94
N VAL A 102 15.19 3.67 19.62
CA VAL A 102 14.11 3.11 18.78
C VAL A 102 13.84 1.66 19.19
N VAL A 103 12.57 1.35 19.46
CA VAL A 103 12.07 -0.01 19.75
C VAL A 103 11.63 -0.69 18.46
N MET A 104 11.04 0.08 17.55
CA MET A 104 10.59 -0.33 16.22
C MET A 104 10.32 0.91 15.37
N HIS A 105 10.51 0.79 14.06
CA HIS A 105 10.04 1.74 13.06
C HIS A 105 9.34 0.96 11.96
N ASP A 106 8.03 1.20 11.79
CA ASP A 106 7.21 0.53 10.79
C ASP A 106 6.67 1.60 9.82
N PRO A 107 7.16 1.66 8.56
CA PRO A 107 6.71 2.64 7.57
C PRO A 107 5.21 2.55 7.27
N VAL A 108 4.55 3.67 6.93
CA VAL A 108 3.08 3.74 6.78
C VAL A 108 2.54 2.64 5.84
N TYR A 109 3.19 2.45 4.69
CA TYR A 109 2.80 1.45 3.68
C TYR A 109 2.92 -0.02 4.14
N ARG A 110 3.55 -0.30 5.29
CA ARG A 110 3.62 -1.66 5.89
C ARG A 110 2.59 -1.89 6.98
N ILE A 111 1.92 -0.85 7.48
CA ILE A 111 0.92 -0.99 8.54
C ILE A 111 -0.40 -1.48 7.92
N PHE A 112 -0.75 -2.72 8.18
CA PHE A 112 -1.92 -3.39 7.60
C PHE A 112 -3.24 -3.02 8.31
N TYR A 113 -3.19 -2.75 9.61
CA TYR A 113 -4.40 -2.45 10.39
C TYR A 113 -4.07 -1.69 11.70
N VAL A 114 -5.02 -0.88 12.18
CA VAL A 114 -4.94 -0.18 13.49
C VAL A 114 -6.27 -0.36 14.23
N SER A 115 -6.24 -0.66 15.54
CA SER A 115 -7.42 -1.10 16.29
C SER A 115 -7.38 -0.80 17.79
N HIS A 116 -8.52 -0.97 18.46
CA HIS A 116 -8.70 -0.89 19.91
C HIS A 116 -9.45 -2.13 20.44
N ASP A 117 -9.21 -2.50 21.71
CA ASP A 117 -9.99 -3.56 22.36
C ASP A 117 -11.36 -3.03 22.76
N SER A 118 -12.44 -3.72 22.35
CA SER A 118 -13.82 -3.32 22.63
C SER A 118 -14.17 -3.24 24.13
N GLN A 119 -13.42 -3.91 25.00
CA GLN A 119 -13.66 -3.92 26.45
C GLN A 119 -12.76 -2.96 27.24
N ASP A 120 -11.53 -2.70 26.78
CA ASP A 120 -10.60 -1.76 27.43
C ASP A 120 -10.09 -0.78 26.36
N LEU A 121 -10.90 0.23 26.08
CA LEU A 121 -10.63 1.30 25.10
C LEU A 121 -9.43 2.22 25.48
N LYS A 122 -8.63 1.83 26.47
CA LYS A 122 -7.28 2.38 26.74
C LYS A 122 -6.18 1.52 26.11
N ILE A 123 -6.51 0.32 25.60
CA ILE A 123 -5.65 -0.59 24.84
C ILE A 123 -5.88 -0.35 23.35
N PHE A 124 -4.80 -0.17 22.62
CA PHE A 124 -4.79 -0.08 21.17
C PHE A 124 -3.63 -0.89 20.62
N SER A 125 -3.70 -1.23 19.34
CA SER A 125 -2.64 -1.90 18.60
C SER A 125 -2.57 -1.41 17.17
N TYR A 126 -1.43 -1.64 16.55
CA TYR A 126 -1.33 -1.68 15.09
C TYR A 126 -0.66 -3.00 14.68
N ILE A 127 -0.91 -3.41 13.44
CA ILE A 127 -0.36 -4.63 12.85
C ILE A 127 0.48 -4.20 11.66
N ALA A 128 1.77 -4.52 11.69
CA ALA A 128 2.68 -4.27 10.57
C ALA A 128 3.00 -5.59 9.86
N ARG A 129 3.07 -5.56 8.52
CA ARG A 129 3.59 -6.67 7.71
C ARG A 129 5.11 -6.58 7.65
N ASP A 130 5.79 -7.65 8.05
CA ASP A 130 7.22 -7.78 7.83
C ASP A 130 7.50 -8.23 6.39
N GLY A 131 8.50 -7.59 5.76
CA GLY A 131 8.79 -7.74 4.34
C GLY A 131 9.60 -9.00 4.01
N ALA A 132 10.39 -9.52 4.96
CA ALA A 132 11.29 -10.65 4.71
C ALA A 132 10.58 -12.02 4.74
N ASN A 133 9.52 -12.14 5.53
CA ASN A 133 8.89 -13.42 5.88
C ASN A 133 7.35 -13.40 5.70
N ASN A 134 6.78 -12.29 5.23
CA ASN A 134 5.32 -12.06 5.09
C ASN A 134 4.51 -12.25 6.39
N SER A 135 5.15 -12.25 7.55
CA SER A 135 4.48 -12.33 8.85
C SER A 135 3.79 -11.00 9.22
N PHE A 136 2.81 -11.08 10.11
CA PHE A 136 2.08 -9.92 10.62
C PHE A 136 2.43 -9.73 12.09
N ARG A 137 3.17 -8.67 12.42
CA ARG A 137 3.58 -8.34 13.80
C ARG A 137 2.52 -7.46 14.45
N CYS A 138 1.84 -7.98 15.47
CA CYS A 138 0.82 -7.24 16.23
C CYS A 138 1.47 -6.53 17.44
N ASN A 139 1.52 -5.20 17.42
CA ASN A 139 2.16 -4.36 18.43
C ASN A 139 1.11 -3.75 19.37
N VAL A 140 1.14 -4.05 20.68
CA VAL A 140 0.06 -3.70 21.62
C VAL A 140 0.51 -2.70 22.70
N PHE A 141 -0.31 -1.68 22.93
CA PHE A 141 -0.02 -0.53 23.79
C PHE A 141 -1.15 -0.23 24.78
N LYS A 142 -0.86 0.50 25.87
CA LYS A 142 -1.85 1.07 26.79
C LYS A 142 -1.63 2.57 27.02
N SER A 143 -2.64 3.37 26.75
CA SER A 143 -2.72 4.82 27.03
C SER A 143 -3.11 5.13 28.49
N LYS A 144 -2.97 6.39 28.92
CA LYS A 144 -3.45 6.86 30.23
C LYS A 144 -4.97 7.16 30.21
N LYS A 145 -5.49 7.72 29.10
CA LYS A 145 -6.92 8.07 28.90
C LYS A 145 -7.51 7.29 27.70
N LYS A 146 -8.84 7.06 27.65
CA LYS A 146 -9.54 6.49 26.46
C LYS A 146 -9.30 7.37 25.23
N SER A 147 -9.62 8.67 25.34
CA SER A 147 -9.46 9.64 24.26
C SER A 147 -8.03 9.72 23.70
N GLN A 148 -7.02 9.45 24.53
CA GLN A 148 -5.64 9.36 24.06
C GLN A 148 -5.41 8.13 23.16
N ALA A 149 -6.01 6.98 23.46
CA ALA A 149 -5.94 5.80 22.59
C ALA A 149 -6.73 6.01 21.29
N MET A 150 -7.96 6.53 21.38
CA MET A 150 -8.78 6.85 20.21
C MET A 150 -8.10 7.86 19.27
N ARG A 151 -7.47 8.91 19.82
CA ARG A 151 -6.66 9.84 19.03
C ARG A 151 -5.50 9.15 18.32
N VAL A 152 -4.72 8.28 18.97
CA VAL A 152 -3.64 7.54 18.29
C VAL A 152 -4.19 6.72 17.11
N VAL A 153 -5.26 5.94 17.33
CA VAL A 153 -5.88 5.10 16.29
C VAL A 153 -6.34 5.95 15.10
N ARG A 154 -7.00 7.09 15.36
CA ARG A 154 -7.51 7.99 14.32
C ARG A 154 -6.40 8.78 13.61
N THR A 155 -5.35 9.21 14.31
CA THR A 155 -4.19 9.88 13.69
C THR A 155 -3.39 8.93 12.80
N VAL A 156 -3.24 7.64 13.17
CA VAL A 156 -2.69 6.63 12.26
C VAL A 156 -3.63 6.39 11.06
N GLY A 157 -4.95 6.41 11.28
CA GLY A 157 -5.95 6.43 10.20
C GLY A 157 -5.72 7.55 9.18
N GLN A 158 -5.63 8.80 9.66
CA GLN A 158 -5.34 9.99 8.86
C GLN A 158 -3.99 9.92 8.14
N ALA A 159 -2.96 9.33 8.77
CA ALA A 159 -1.64 9.17 8.16
C ALA A 159 -1.66 8.28 6.90
N PHE A 160 -2.53 7.27 6.84
CA PHE A 160 -2.74 6.49 5.60
C PHE A 160 -3.28 7.35 4.46
N GLU A 161 -4.30 8.18 4.73
CA GLU A 161 -4.91 9.05 3.72
C GLU A 161 -3.92 10.09 3.19
N VAL A 162 -3.14 10.71 4.08
CA VAL A 162 -2.09 11.68 3.73
C VAL A 162 -0.97 11.01 2.92
N CYS A 163 -0.42 9.89 3.40
CA CYS A 163 0.63 9.15 2.69
C CYS A 163 0.18 8.68 1.29
N HIS A 164 -1.09 8.30 1.13
CA HIS A 164 -1.66 7.91 -0.15
C HIS A 164 -1.80 9.11 -1.12
N LYS A 165 -2.25 10.28 -0.62
CA LYS A 165 -2.35 11.51 -1.42
C LYS A 165 -0.98 11.99 -1.92
N LEU A 166 0.01 12.05 -1.03
CA LEU A 166 1.37 12.45 -1.39
C LEU A 166 2.00 11.50 -2.41
N SER A 167 1.79 10.19 -2.26
CA SER A 167 2.25 9.17 -3.22
C SER A 167 1.67 9.40 -4.63
N LEU A 168 0.37 9.72 -4.73
CA LEU A 168 -0.26 10.06 -6.01
C LEU A 168 0.27 11.37 -6.61
N GLN A 169 0.47 12.41 -5.79
CA GLN A 169 1.01 13.69 -6.25
C GLN A 169 2.44 13.55 -6.78
N HIS A 170 3.29 12.78 -6.09
CA HIS A 170 4.66 12.50 -6.54
C HIS A 170 4.66 11.68 -7.85
N ALA A 171 3.74 10.71 -8.00
CA ALA A 171 3.62 9.92 -9.22
C ALA A 171 3.19 10.76 -10.44
N LEU A 172 2.32 11.75 -10.24
CA LEU A 172 1.91 12.69 -11.30
C LEU A 172 3.02 13.69 -11.64
N HIS A 173 3.63 14.34 -10.64
CA HIS A 173 4.67 15.34 -10.87
C HIS A 173 5.92 14.74 -11.57
N ASN A 174 6.21 13.46 -11.33
CA ASN A 174 7.27 12.73 -12.03
C ASN A 174 6.91 12.32 -13.48
N ALA A 175 5.64 12.40 -13.88
CA ALA A 175 5.20 12.10 -15.24
C ALA A 175 5.28 13.35 -16.16
N ASP A 176 4.90 14.51 -15.63
CA ASP A 176 4.92 15.79 -16.38
C ASP A 176 6.35 16.37 -16.56
N GLY A 177 7.36 15.82 -15.86
CA GLY A 177 8.73 16.34 -15.82
C GLY A 177 9.70 15.84 -16.90
N GLN A 178 9.26 14.99 -17.84
CA GLN A 178 10.17 14.31 -18.79
C GLN A 178 9.90 14.67 -20.27
N ALA A 179 9.53 15.93 -20.54
CA ALA A 179 9.33 16.45 -21.89
C ALA A 179 9.88 17.88 -22.05
N ASP A 180 11.20 18.04 -21.95
CA ASP A 180 11.95 19.10 -22.66
C ASP A 180 13.44 18.73 -22.74
N GLY A 181 13.79 18.00 -23.79
CA GLY A 181 15.13 17.43 -24.03
C GLY A 181 15.64 17.67 -25.45
N ALA A 182 15.14 18.71 -26.13
CA ALA A 182 15.50 19.06 -27.50
C ALA A 182 16.80 19.90 -27.55
N SER A 183 17.94 19.26 -27.28
CA SER A 183 19.26 19.82 -27.56
C SER A 183 19.59 19.65 -29.04
N ASP A 184 19.05 20.55 -29.87
CA ASP A 184 19.34 20.56 -31.30
C ASP A 184 20.54 21.45 -31.64
N LYS A 185 21.35 21.02 -32.62
CA LYS A 185 22.63 21.65 -32.94
C LYS A 185 22.52 22.48 -34.22
N SER A 186 22.92 23.75 -34.14
CA SER A 186 23.40 24.49 -35.30
C SER A 186 24.91 24.44 -35.32
N ALA A 187 25.49 23.78 -36.32
CA ALA A 187 26.93 23.68 -36.52
C ALA A 187 27.29 24.12 -37.94
N GLU A 188 28.12 25.17 -38.03
CA GLU A 188 29.00 25.56 -39.14
C GLU A 188 29.91 26.65 -38.53
N GLU A 189 31.11 26.29 -38.09
CA GLU A 189 32.34 26.28 -38.89
C GLU A 189 32.77 27.66 -39.42
N GLN A 190 33.77 28.24 -38.75
CA GLN A 190 34.81 29.02 -39.42
C GLN A 190 36.10 28.93 -38.59
N LEU A 191 37.18 28.49 -39.24
CA LEU A 191 38.53 28.39 -38.66
C LEU A 191 39.34 29.65 -38.96
N LEU A 192 40.45 29.79 -38.23
CA LEU A 192 41.33 30.96 -38.23
C LEU A 192 42.17 31.07 -39.51
N GLU A 193 42.37 32.30 -40.00
CA GLU A 193 43.65 32.93 -40.42
C GLU A 193 43.38 34.43 -40.71
N GLY A 194 44.40 35.30 -40.69
CA GLY A 194 44.29 36.67 -41.25
C GLY A 194 44.49 37.90 -40.33
N ASP A 195 45.66 38.00 -39.68
CA ASP A 195 46.49 39.20 -39.39
C ASP A 195 45.92 40.60 -38.98
N SER A 196 46.75 41.30 -38.18
CA SER A 196 46.81 42.76 -37.91
C SER A 196 45.78 43.43 -36.97
N GLY A 197 46.26 44.42 -36.19
CA GLY A 197 45.42 45.43 -35.51
C GLY A 197 45.59 45.57 -33.98
N PHE A 198 46.19 46.68 -33.52
CA PHE A 198 46.21 47.13 -32.11
C PHE A 198 45.15 48.26 -31.88
N PRO A 199 44.90 48.82 -30.67
CA PRO A 199 43.53 48.96 -30.16
C PRO A 199 43.05 50.41 -29.88
N TRP A 200 41.99 50.53 -29.06
CA TRP A 200 41.24 51.73 -28.61
C TRP A 200 40.02 52.08 -29.49
N GLY A 201 38.91 52.63 -28.95
CA GLY A 201 38.56 52.82 -27.54
C GLY A 201 37.38 53.79 -27.31
N ALA A 202 36.84 53.78 -26.09
CA ALA A 202 35.83 54.72 -25.53
C ALA A 202 34.41 54.76 -26.17
N GLY A 203 33.42 55.19 -25.37
CA GLY A 203 32.01 55.36 -25.80
C GLY A 203 30.99 54.98 -24.72
N ARG A 204 30.48 55.95 -23.95
CA ARG A 204 29.40 55.77 -22.95
C ARG A 204 28.19 56.68 -23.29
N PRO A 205 27.09 56.73 -22.51
CA PRO A 205 25.71 56.75 -23.03
C PRO A 205 25.11 58.18 -23.09
N PRO A 206 23.78 58.36 -23.28
CA PRO A 206 22.88 58.40 -22.10
C PRO A 206 21.44 57.86 -22.34
N THR A 207 20.57 58.05 -21.34
CA THR A 207 19.11 57.74 -21.35
C THR A 207 18.26 59.03 -21.55
N PRO A 208 16.93 58.93 -21.82
CA PRO A 208 15.90 58.91 -20.75
C PRO A 208 14.73 57.91 -21.05
N ARG A 209 13.75 57.52 -20.20
CA ARG A 209 13.17 57.91 -18.88
C ARG A 209 11.87 58.76 -18.92
N HIS A 210 10.90 58.40 -18.05
CA HIS A 210 9.51 58.91 -17.82
C HIS A 210 8.39 58.17 -18.60
N GLY A 211 7.15 57.97 -18.10
CA GLY A 211 6.56 58.15 -16.76
C GLY A 211 5.01 57.98 -16.76
N ARG A 212 4.41 57.01 -16.03
CA ARG A 212 3.73 57.11 -14.69
C ARG A 212 2.27 57.67 -14.66
N GLY A 213 1.31 56.82 -14.27
CA GLY A 213 -0.13 57.10 -13.95
C GLY A 213 -1.00 55.85 -14.25
N GLY A 214 -2.18 55.55 -13.66
CA GLY A 214 -3.07 56.22 -12.68
C GLY A 214 -4.34 56.82 -13.33
N VAL A 215 -5.59 56.72 -12.84
CA VAL A 215 -6.29 56.05 -11.68
C VAL A 215 -7.81 55.90 -12.11
N LEU A 216 -8.93 55.54 -11.41
CA LEU A 216 -9.39 55.19 -10.03
C LEU A 216 -10.81 54.52 -10.05
N TRP A 217 -11.04 53.43 -9.26
CA TRP A 217 -12.34 52.89 -8.73
C TRP A 217 -13.51 52.45 -9.68
N GLY A 218 -14.37 51.55 -9.18
CA GLY A 218 -15.67 51.13 -9.75
C GLY A 218 -16.29 49.94 -9.00
N ASN A 219 -17.63 49.84 -8.85
CA ASN A 219 -18.28 48.85 -7.97
C ASN A 219 -19.56 48.22 -8.58
N GLY A 220 -19.87 46.96 -8.21
CA GLY A 220 -21.17 46.30 -8.41
C GLY A 220 -21.26 45.24 -9.53
N GLY A 221 -22.10 44.21 -9.32
CA GLY A 221 -22.52 43.26 -10.37
C GLY A 221 -22.44 41.77 -10.04
N ARG A 222 -23.60 41.12 -9.90
CA ARG A 222 -23.87 39.66 -10.00
C ARG A 222 -25.24 39.50 -10.67
N PRO A 223 -25.61 38.32 -11.19
CA PRO A 223 -24.83 37.32 -11.94
C PRO A 223 -25.48 37.01 -13.32
N GLY A 224 -24.81 36.26 -14.21
CA GLY A 224 -25.45 35.83 -15.47
C GLY A 224 -24.67 34.77 -16.27
N ASP A 225 -25.43 33.88 -16.90
CA ASP A 225 -25.13 32.96 -18.01
C ASP A 225 -23.73 32.35 -18.18
N TRP A 226 -23.62 31.07 -17.80
CA TRP A 226 -22.72 30.13 -18.48
C TRP A 226 -23.38 29.63 -19.77
N SER A 227 -22.98 30.21 -20.90
CA SER A 227 -23.44 29.76 -22.23
C SER A 227 -22.97 28.34 -22.54
N MET A 228 -23.88 27.52 -23.09
CA MET A 228 -23.59 26.17 -23.55
C MET A 228 -22.78 26.20 -24.85
N CYS A 229 -21.62 25.54 -24.88
CA CYS A 229 -20.99 25.09 -26.12
C CYS A 229 -21.04 23.55 -26.18
N SER A 230 -21.79 23.04 -27.15
CA SER A 230 -21.90 21.60 -27.40
C SER A 230 -20.66 21.09 -28.14
N ALA A 231 -19.97 20.11 -27.58
CA ALA A 231 -18.92 19.35 -28.26
C ALA A 231 -19.05 17.87 -27.88
N ALA A 232 -19.51 17.05 -28.83
CA ALA A 232 -19.59 15.61 -28.64
C ALA A 232 -18.21 14.96 -28.85
N ALA A 233 -17.58 14.50 -27.76
CA ALA A 233 -16.38 13.69 -27.80
C ALA A 233 -16.62 12.37 -27.06
N GLY A 234 -16.67 11.26 -27.80
CA GLY A 234 -16.90 9.93 -27.22
C GLY A 234 -15.66 9.41 -26.49
N VAL A 235 -15.79 9.11 -25.20
CA VAL A 235 -14.72 8.46 -24.44
C VAL A 235 -14.63 6.98 -24.89
N PRO A 236 -13.48 6.50 -25.39
CA PRO A 236 -13.37 5.12 -25.86
C PRO A 236 -13.45 4.13 -24.69
N LEU A 237 -14.51 3.32 -24.68
CA LEU A 237 -14.66 2.19 -23.76
C LEU A 237 -13.58 1.15 -24.08
N LEU A 238 -12.55 1.05 -23.23
CA LEU A 238 -11.48 0.06 -23.34
C LEU A 238 -12.02 -1.36 -23.14
N ARG A 239 -12.49 -1.94 -24.25
CA ARG A 239 -13.24 -3.20 -24.30
C ARG A 239 -12.28 -4.38 -24.36
N VAL A 240 -11.75 -4.78 -23.20
CA VAL A 240 -10.94 -6.00 -23.07
C VAL A 240 -11.84 -7.25 -23.21
N THR A 241 -12.20 -7.59 -24.44
CA THR A 241 -12.70 -8.92 -24.80
C THR A 241 -11.53 -9.89 -24.86
N VAL A 242 -11.33 -10.67 -23.80
CA VAL A 242 -10.46 -11.85 -23.87
C VAL A 242 -11.24 -12.94 -24.61
N SER A 243 -10.91 -13.15 -25.88
CA SER A 243 -11.36 -14.33 -26.63
C SER A 243 -10.78 -15.58 -25.97
N TRP A 244 -11.58 -16.65 -25.89
CA TRP A 244 -11.20 -17.91 -25.23
C TRP A 244 -10.42 -18.88 -26.15
N LEU A 245 -9.79 -18.32 -27.18
CA LEU A 245 -8.93 -18.97 -28.17
C LEU A 245 -7.71 -18.06 -28.38
N ASP A 246 -6.62 -18.64 -28.87
CA ASP A 246 -5.29 -18.03 -29.01
C ASP A 246 -4.55 -17.73 -27.67
N LEU A 247 -4.40 -18.78 -26.84
CA LEU A 247 -3.30 -18.84 -25.87
C LEU A 247 -2.60 -20.22 -25.79
N GLU A 248 -2.59 -20.95 -26.90
CA GLU A 248 -1.48 -21.89 -27.16
C GLU A 248 -0.28 -21.11 -27.75
N ALA A 249 0.91 -21.74 -27.75
CA ALA A 249 2.15 -21.19 -28.33
C ALA A 249 2.82 -19.98 -27.64
N LEU A 250 2.90 -19.96 -26.30
CA LEU A 250 4.06 -19.35 -25.60
C LEU A 250 4.75 -20.38 -24.68
N SER A 251 5.97 -20.77 -25.06
CA SER A 251 6.70 -21.90 -24.46
C SER A 251 7.46 -21.53 -23.18
N TRP A 252 6.77 -21.55 -22.04
CA TRP A 252 7.39 -21.37 -20.73
C TRP A 252 8.23 -22.59 -20.31
N ARG A 253 9.52 -22.60 -20.66
CA ARG A 253 10.52 -23.54 -20.13
C ARG A 253 10.90 -23.17 -18.67
N PRO A 254 10.66 -24.03 -17.67
CA PRO A 254 11.13 -23.77 -16.31
C PRO A 254 12.65 -24.00 -16.20
N HIS A 255 13.45 -22.92 -16.17
CA HIS A 255 14.88 -23.01 -15.80
C HIS A 255 15.03 -23.11 -14.27
N CYS A 256 14.75 -24.29 -13.72
CA CYS A 256 14.98 -24.58 -12.30
C CYS A 256 16.48 -24.79 -12.04
N ARG A 257 17.19 -23.70 -11.68
CA ARG A 257 18.57 -23.74 -11.17
C ARG A 257 18.58 -24.33 -9.75
N PRO A 258 19.23 -25.48 -9.49
CA PRO A 258 19.24 -26.08 -8.15
C PRO A 258 20.12 -25.28 -7.16
N PRO A 259 19.82 -25.31 -5.84
CA PRO A 259 20.72 -24.77 -4.83
C PRO A 259 21.99 -25.60 -4.72
N LEU A 260 23.14 -24.94 -4.58
CA LEU A 260 24.42 -25.57 -4.28
C LEU A 260 24.50 -25.90 -2.78
N LEU A 261 24.89 -27.13 -2.46
CA LEU A 261 25.53 -27.46 -1.17
C LEU A 261 26.91 -28.06 -1.46
N ALA A 262 27.87 -27.74 -0.60
CA ALA A 262 29.30 -27.95 -0.85
C ALA A 262 29.73 -29.42 -0.70
N PRO A 263 30.78 -29.85 -1.42
CA PRO A 263 31.33 -31.20 -1.27
C PRO A 263 32.10 -31.34 0.05
N CYS A 264 32.07 -32.53 0.64
CA CYS A 264 33.02 -32.96 1.65
C CYS A 264 33.76 -34.20 1.12
N SER A 265 35.06 -34.05 0.85
CA SER A 265 35.89 -35.09 0.26
C SER A 265 36.32 -36.12 1.29
N GLN A 266 36.17 -37.41 0.99
CA GLN A 266 37.14 -38.42 1.40
C GLN A 266 37.44 -39.37 0.23
N GLN A 267 38.72 -39.51 -0.08
CA GLN A 267 39.25 -40.59 -0.89
C GLN A 267 39.45 -41.81 0.02
N LEU A 268 39.30 -43.03 -0.50
CA LEU A 268 40.42 -43.98 -0.49
C LEU A 268 40.18 -45.17 -1.44
N LEU A 269 41.15 -45.36 -2.34
CA LEU A 269 41.70 -46.60 -2.90
C LEU A 269 40.82 -47.85 -3.09
N SER A 270 40.89 -48.37 -4.31
CA SER A 270 40.45 -49.70 -4.74
C SER A 270 41.28 -50.85 -4.14
N PRO A 271 40.67 -52.02 -3.86
CA PRO A 271 41.37 -53.31 -3.86
C PRO A 271 41.27 -54.01 -5.23
N SER A 272 42.25 -54.86 -5.52
CA SER A 272 42.23 -55.78 -6.67
C SER A 272 41.26 -56.95 -6.50
N SER A 273 40.80 -57.51 -7.62
CA SER A 273 40.18 -58.85 -7.73
C SER A 273 41.00 -59.96 -7.03
N PRO A 274 40.44 -61.15 -6.70
CA PRO A 274 39.23 -61.76 -7.27
C PRO A 274 38.22 -62.37 -6.26
N CYS A 275 37.29 -63.19 -6.76
CA CYS A 275 36.32 -64.06 -6.03
C CYS A 275 35.23 -63.30 -5.24
N SER A 276 33.99 -63.20 -5.71
CA SER A 276 33.10 -64.37 -5.89
C SER A 276 31.84 -64.04 -6.69
N SER A 277 31.21 -65.04 -7.29
CA SER A 277 29.91 -64.93 -7.96
C SER A 277 28.77 -64.77 -6.94
N ALA A 278 28.46 -63.54 -6.56
CA ALA A 278 27.28 -63.23 -5.75
C ALA A 278 26.00 -63.36 -6.60
N SER A 279 25.19 -64.38 -6.32
CA SER A 279 23.88 -64.57 -6.94
C SER A 279 22.93 -63.42 -6.58
N ILE A 280 22.18 -62.92 -7.56
CA ILE A 280 21.12 -61.93 -7.32
C ILE A 280 20.01 -62.62 -6.52
N THR A 281 19.94 -62.33 -5.22
CA THR A 281 18.90 -62.90 -4.36
C THR A 281 17.54 -62.25 -4.69
N PRO A 282 16.46 -63.03 -4.87
CA PRO A 282 15.18 -62.50 -5.35
C PRO A 282 14.53 -61.49 -4.40
N LEU A 283 14.92 -61.51 -3.12
CA LEU A 283 14.47 -60.55 -2.11
C LEU A 283 14.96 -59.12 -2.39
N ALA A 284 16.17 -58.96 -2.93
CA ALA A 284 16.77 -57.64 -3.17
C ALA A 284 16.13 -56.90 -4.36
N SER A 285 15.83 -57.63 -5.45
CA SER A 285 15.10 -57.09 -6.60
C SER A 285 13.64 -56.76 -6.25
N GLN A 286 12.98 -57.60 -5.44
CA GLN A 286 11.63 -57.35 -4.95
C GLN A 286 11.53 -56.04 -4.13
N HIS A 287 12.49 -55.80 -3.22
CA HIS A 287 12.55 -54.57 -2.43
C HIS A 287 12.76 -53.30 -3.30
N CYS A 288 13.57 -53.39 -4.36
CA CYS A 288 13.78 -52.30 -5.32
C CYS A 288 12.47 -51.92 -6.05
N LEU A 289 11.71 -52.92 -6.53
CA LEU A 289 10.41 -52.69 -7.17
C LEU A 289 9.40 -52.07 -6.21
N GLN A 290 9.39 -52.49 -4.95
CA GLN A 290 8.49 -51.95 -3.92
C GLN A 290 8.78 -50.47 -3.60
N LEU A 291 10.06 -50.08 -3.57
CA LEU A 291 10.46 -48.67 -3.42
C LEU A 291 10.02 -47.82 -4.62
N LEU A 292 10.23 -48.31 -5.85
CA LEU A 292 9.79 -47.61 -7.07
C LEU A 292 8.26 -47.45 -7.11
N GLN A 293 7.50 -48.49 -6.75
CA GLN A 293 6.05 -48.43 -6.66
C GLN A 293 5.59 -47.36 -5.65
N GLN A 294 6.24 -47.28 -4.48
CA GLN A 294 5.91 -46.30 -3.46
C GLN A 294 6.27 -44.86 -3.87
N GLN A 295 7.37 -44.66 -4.59
CA GLN A 295 7.74 -43.36 -5.18
C GLN A 295 6.74 -42.91 -6.25
N LEU A 296 6.29 -43.82 -7.14
CA LEU A 296 5.31 -43.52 -8.17
C LEU A 296 3.95 -43.15 -7.56
N LEU A 297 3.50 -43.90 -6.54
CA LEU A 297 2.27 -43.59 -5.79
C LEU A 297 2.38 -42.22 -5.09
N GLN A 298 3.53 -41.88 -4.52
CA GLN A 298 3.77 -40.55 -3.94
C GLN A 298 3.69 -39.43 -4.99
N GLN A 299 4.28 -39.60 -6.18
CA GLN A 299 4.16 -38.61 -7.26
C GLN A 299 2.72 -38.49 -7.78
N GLN A 300 1.99 -39.60 -7.92
CA GLN A 300 0.57 -39.58 -8.29
C GLN A 300 -0.24 -38.78 -7.25
N GLN A 301 -0.02 -39.01 -5.96
CA GLN A 301 -0.73 -38.30 -4.90
C GLN A 301 -0.42 -36.80 -4.89
N GLN A 302 0.84 -36.41 -5.10
CA GLN A 302 1.24 -35.00 -5.24
C GLN A 302 0.58 -34.34 -6.46
N THR A 303 0.50 -35.07 -7.58
CA THR A 303 -0.12 -34.59 -8.84
C THR A 303 -1.61 -34.37 -8.66
N GLN A 304 -2.33 -35.31 -8.03
CA GLN A 304 -3.76 -35.16 -7.70
C GLN A 304 -4.02 -33.93 -6.81
N VAL A 305 -3.18 -33.70 -5.80
CA VAL A 305 -3.30 -32.53 -4.92
C VAL A 305 -3.08 -31.22 -5.69
N ALA A 306 -2.10 -31.17 -6.60
CA ALA A 306 -1.86 -30.01 -7.46
C ALA A 306 -3.05 -29.73 -8.40
N VAL A 307 -3.59 -30.77 -9.05
CA VAL A 307 -4.77 -30.65 -9.93
C VAL A 307 -6.00 -30.17 -9.15
N ALA A 308 -6.23 -30.69 -7.94
CA ALA A 308 -7.33 -30.24 -7.08
C ALA A 308 -7.19 -28.76 -6.67
N GLN A 309 -5.96 -28.29 -6.40
CA GLN A 309 -5.70 -26.87 -6.12
C GLN A 309 -5.97 -25.97 -7.34
N VAL A 310 -5.54 -26.38 -8.54
CA VAL A 310 -5.80 -25.63 -9.79
C VAL A 310 -7.31 -25.56 -10.08
N GLN A 311 -8.03 -26.67 -9.92
CA GLN A 311 -9.48 -26.70 -10.10
C GLN A 311 -10.21 -25.78 -9.10
N LEU A 312 -9.83 -25.81 -7.81
CA LEU A 312 -10.38 -24.91 -6.80
C LEU A 312 -10.14 -23.43 -7.13
N LEU A 313 -8.97 -23.07 -7.66
CA LEU A 313 -8.66 -21.70 -8.07
C LEU A 313 -9.46 -21.27 -9.32
N LYS A 314 -9.68 -22.19 -10.26
CA LYS A 314 -10.54 -21.98 -11.44
C LYS A 314 -11.99 -21.71 -11.03
N ASP A 315 -12.51 -22.48 -10.09
CA ASP A 315 -13.89 -22.33 -9.60
C ASP A 315 -14.07 -21.04 -8.77
N GLN A 316 -13.04 -20.64 -8.00
CA GLN A 316 -13.03 -19.32 -7.33
C GLN A 316 -13.02 -18.15 -8.33
N LEU A 317 -12.26 -18.26 -9.44
CA LEU A 317 -12.24 -17.23 -10.49
C LEU A 317 -13.57 -17.16 -11.26
N ALA A 318 -14.21 -18.30 -11.52
CA ALA A 318 -15.55 -18.34 -12.09
C ALA A 318 -16.59 -17.69 -11.14
N ALA A 319 -16.46 -17.89 -9.83
CA ALA A 319 -17.33 -17.27 -8.84
C ALA A 319 -17.12 -15.74 -8.72
N GLU A 320 -15.87 -15.25 -8.72
CA GLU A 320 -15.58 -13.81 -8.73
C GLU A 320 -16.14 -13.15 -9.99
N THR A 321 -15.87 -13.72 -11.17
CA THR A 321 -16.30 -13.12 -12.44
C THR A 321 -17.82 -13.09 -12.57
N ALA A 322 -18.53 -14.12 -12.12
CA ALA A 322 -20.00 -14.12 -12.04
C ALA A 322 -20.53 -13.04 -11.09
N ALA A 323 -20.00 -12.94 -9.86
CA ALA A 323 -20.39 -11.91 -8.89
C ALA A 323 -20.07 -10.49 -9.39
N ARG A 324 -18.95 -10.33 -10.12
CA ARG A 324 -18.53 -9.07 -10.75
C ARG A 324 -19.47 -8.64 -11.87
N ILE A 325 -19.93 -9.57 -12.70
CA ILE A 325 -20.95 -9.31 -13.74
C ILE A 325 -22.27 -8.89 -13.09
N GLU A 326 -22.72 -9.60 -12.04
CA GLU A 326 -23.96 -9.25 -11.33
C GLU A 326 -23.88 -7.86 -10.67
N ALA A 327 -22.75 -7.54 -10.03
CA ALA A 327 -22.51 -6.22 -9.45
C ALA A 327 -22.56 -5.10 -10.52
N GLN A 328 -21.96 -5.32 -11.70
CA GLN A 328 -22.06 -4.38 -12.82
C GLN A 328 -23.50 -4.23 -13.34
N ALA A 329 -24.28 -5.32 -13.41
CA ALA A 329 -25.67 -5.26 -13.83
C ALA A 329 -26.53 -4.41 -12.87
N ARG A 330 -26.37 -4.65 -11.55
CA ARG A 330 -27.02 -3.85 -10.50
C ARG A 330 -26.65 -2.35 -10.58
N VAL A 331 -25.37 -2.02 -10.84
CA VAL A 331 -24.93 -0.63 -11.03
C VAL A 331 -25.53 0.00 -12.30
N ARG A 332 -25.56 -0.72 -13.43
CA ARG A 332 -26.21 -0.23 -14.66
C ARG A 332 -27.71 0.04 -14.45
N GLN A 333 -28.41 -0.83 -13.73
CA GLN A 333 -29.81 -0.63 -13.39
C GLN A 333 -30.04 0.62 -12.52
N LEU A 334 -29.20 0.83 -11.49
CA LEU A 334 -29.26 2.03 -10.65
C LEU A 334 -28.99 3.34 -11.42
N LEU A 335 -28.08 3.30 -12.39
CA LEU A 335 -27.79 4.45 -13.26
C LEU A 335 -28.98 4.79 -14.18
N LEU A 336 -29.70 3.79 -14.68
CA LEU A 336 -30.94 4.00 -15.43
C LEU A 336 -32.02 4.60 -14.54
N THR A 337 -32.32 4.01 -13.38
CA THR A 337 -33.33 4.57 -12.47
C THR A 337 -33.02 5.99 -12.00
N ASN A 338 -31.73 6.32 -11.79
CA ASN A 338 -31.31 7.68 -11.45
C ASN A 338 -31.52 8.65 -12.62
N ARG A 339 -31.26 8.23 -13.86
CA ARG A 339 -31.54 9.03 -15.06
C ARG A 339 -33.04 9.33 -15.19
N ASP A 340 -33.89 8.32 -15.01
CA ASP A 340 -35.34 8.46 -15.15
C ASP A 340 -35.93 9.37 -14.05
N LEU A 341 -35.44 9.22 -12.80
CA LEU A 341 -35.78 10.13 -11.69
C LEU A 341 -35.35 11.57 -11.98
N LEU A 342 -34.14 11.80 -12.50
CA LEU A 342 -33.67 13.13 -12.89
C LEU A 342 -34.51 13.74 -14.03
N GLN A 343 -34.97 12.92 -14.99
CA GLN A 343 -35.91 13.36 -16.02
C GLN A 343 -37.25 13.80 -15.41
N HIS A 344 -37.83 12.99 -14.50
CA HIS A 344 -39.06 13.35 -13.79
C HIS A 344 -38.91 14.63 -12.95
N VAL A 345 -37.82 14.79 -12.20
CA VAL A 345 -37.54 16.02 -11.45
C VAL A 345 -37.40 17.22 -12.40
N SER A 346 -36.73 17.08 -13.54
CA SER A 346 -36.60 18.18 -14.52
C SER A 346 -37.94 18.61 -15.12
N LEU A 347 -38.88 17.68 -15.28
CA LEU A 347 -40.24 17.95 -15.77
C LEU A 347 -41.08 18.66 -14.70
N LEU A 348 -41.01 18.21 -13.45
CA LEU A 348 -41.68 18.86 -12.31
C LEU A 348 -41.15 20.29 -12.08
N VAL A 349 -39.84 20.50 -12.14
CA VAL A 349 -39.23 21.84 -12.04
C VAL A 349 -39.74 22.75 -13.16
N ARG A 350 -39.81 22.26 -14.42
CA ARG A 350 -40.40 23.03 -15.53
C ARG A 350 -41.87 23.41 -15.26
N GLN A 351 -42.67 22.46 -14.77
CA GLN A 351 -44.07 22.72 -14.42
C GLN A 351 -44.20 23.77 -13.30
N LEU A 352 -43.36 23.69 -12.26
CA LEU A 352 -43.31 24.71 -11.20
C LEU A 352 -42.93 26.09 -11.76
N THR A 353 -41.88 26.20 -12.58
CA THR A 353 -41.50 27.50 -13.17
C THR A 353 -42.58 28.11 -14.08
N VAL A 354 -43.47 27.31 -14.67
CA VAL A 354 -44.62 27.78 -15.46
C VAL A 354 -45.81 28.19 -14.58
N LEU A 355 -45.89 27.67 -13.35
CA LEU A 355 -46.88 28.10 -12.34
C LEU A 355 -46.42 29.33 -11.54
N GLU A 356 -45.11 29.47 -11.28
CA GLU A 356 -44.50 30.64 -10.64
C GLU A 356 -44.45 31.87 -11.56
N ALA A 357 -44.61 31.67 -12.88
CA ALA A 357 -44.69 32.73 -13.89
C ALA A 357 -46.13 33.14 -14.27
N ARG A 358 -47.11 32.89 -13.38
CA ARG A 358 -48.54 33.20 -13.56
C ARG A 358 -49.11 33.91 -12.33
#